data_AF-A0A2X2CJR7-F1
#
_entry.id   AF-A0A2X2CJR7-F1
#
_cell.length_a   1.000
_cell.length_b   1.000
_cell.length_c   1.000
_cell.angle_alpha   90.00
_cell.angle_beta   90.00
_cell.angle_gamma   90.00
#
_symmetry.space_group_name_H-M   'P 1'
#
loop_
_entity.id
_entity.type
_entity.pdbx_description
1 polymer ?
#
loop_
_entity_poly.entity_id
_entity_poly.type
_entity_poly.pdbx_seq_one_letter_code
_entity_poly.pdbx_strand_id
1 'polypeptide(L)'
;MTLVETALKNVIVNSEKNQLTDAQLAYQQAHYHYEVIRPIIALFGATERLLNNRADFFLERENSPRFSGFHLVEYQLFKLEDMQSSAESAKALLRGISDLKKRLAIEDIPIAKLVQSAGDSLELILTDKLAGIENQYAKSDLGDGYANLYGSRLIIESLSNHIPLQEYQSLRKQYDTISKLFLKYQRDEELFQPLDTLSDSEKAVLFAQITQLAEQVAQLRNVLNIDVYYYYKEAYGEK
;
A
#
# COMPACT_ATOMS: atom_id res chain seq x y z
N MET A 1 -7.16 -7.65 3.14
CA MET A 1 -6.85 -8.93 2.45
C MET A 1 -8.06 -9.56 1.77
N THR A 2 -9.18 -9.82 2.46
CA THR A 2 -10.38 -10.39 1.80
C THR A 2 -10.84 -9.55 0.60
N LEU A 3 -10.82 -8.22 0.72
CA LEU A 3 -11.15 -7.32 -0.40
C LEU A 3 -10.15 -7.44 -1.57
N VAL A 4 -8.85 -7.57 -1.29
CA VAL A 4 -7.82 -7.85 -2.32
C VAL A 4 -8.14 -9.15 -3.06
N GLU A 5 -8.47 -10.22 -2.32
CA GLU A 5 -8.80 -11.52 -2.92
C GLU A 5 -10.06 -11.45 -3.79
N THR A 6 -11.09 -10.71 -3.34
CA THR A 6 -12.33 -10.50 -4.11
C THR A 6 -12.04 -9.74 -5.40
N ALA A 7 -11.33 -8.63 -5.33
CA ALA A 7 -11.00 -7.83 -6.51
C ALA A 7 -10.08 -8.60 -7.49
N LEU A 8 -9.10 -9.37 -7.01
CA LEU A 8 -8.29 -10.24 -7.86
C LEU A 8 -9.11 -11.35 -8.55
N LYS A 9 -10.12 -11.90 -7.87
CA LYS A 9 -11.06 -12.84 -8.52
C LYS A 9 -11.83 -12.15 -9.64
N ASN A 10 -12.21 -10.88 -9.47
CA ASN A 10 -12.84 -10.11 -10.54
C ASN A 10 -11.87 -9.87 -11.71
N VAL A 11 -10.59 -9.57 -11.45
CA VAL A 11 -9.56 -9.50 -12.50
C VAL A 11 -9.53 -10.79 -13.31
N ILE A 12 -9.46 -11.94 -12.63
CA ILE A 12 -9.41 -13.26 -13.28
C ILE A 12 -10.66 -13.51 -14.13
N VAL A 13 -11.85 -13.34 -13.54
CA VAL A 13 -13.13 -13.59 -14.23
C VAL A 13 -13.32 -12.69 -15.44
N ASN A 14 -13.03 -11.39 -15.29
CA ASN A 14 -13.16 -10.43 -16.39
C ASN A 14 -12.12 -10.73 -17.48
N SER A 15 -10.94 -11.20 -17.10
CA SER A 15 -9.90 -11.57 -18.07
C SER A 15 -10.27 -12.82 -18.88
N GLU A 16 -10.76 -13.86 -18.22
CA GLU A 16 -11.22 -15.08 -18.90
C GLU A 16 -12.42 -14.83 -19.83
N LYS A 17 -13.22 -13.80 -19.54
CA LYS A 17 -14.33 -13.36 -20.38
C LYS A 17 -13.94 -12.35 -21.46
N ASN A 18 -12.66 -12.01 -21.59
CA ASN A 18 -12.15 -10.96 -22.50
C ASN A 18 -12.81 -9.59 -22.30
N GLN A 19 -13.12 -9.22 -21.04
CA GLN A 19 -13.65 -7.93 -20.66
C GLN A 19 -12.51 -7.02 -20.18
N LEU A 20 -11.74 -6.46 -21.13
CA LEU A 20 -10.52 -5.69 -20.84
C LEU A 20 -10.76 -4.53 -19.85
N THR A 21 -11.74 -3.68 -20.12
CA THR A 21 -12.04 -2.52 -19.26
C THR A 21 -12.44 -2.94 -17.84
N ASP A 22 -13.27 -3.98 -17.71
CA ASP A 22 -13.71 -4.48 -16.41
C ASP A 22 -12.55 -5.14 -15.64
N ALA A 23 -11.60 -5.78 -16.34
CA ALA A 23 -10.41 -6.35 -15.74
C ALA A 23 -9.43 -5.26 -15.26
N GLN A 24 -9.26 -4.19 -16.04
CA GLN A 24 -8.45 -3.02 -15.67
C GLN A 24 -9.00 -2.29 -14.45
N LEU A 25 -10.33 -2.11 -14.37
CA LEU A 25 -10.97 -1.53 -13.18
C LEU A 25 -10.79 -2.41 -11.95
N ALA A 26 -11.04 -3.72 -12.09
CA ALA A 26 -10.83 -4.67 -11.00
C ALA A 26 -9.36 -4.73 -10.54
N TYR A 27 -8.40 -4.51 -11.44
CA TYR A 27 -6.98 -4.41 -11.09
C TYR A 27 -6.72 -3.20 -10.19
N GLN A 28 -7.21 -2.02 -10.58
CA GLN A 28 -7.02 -0.80 -9.78
C GLN A 28 -7.62 -0.95 -8.38
N GLN A 29 -8.81 -1.56 -8.26
CA GLN A 29 -9.44 -1.87 -6.96
C GLN A 29 -8.62 -2.88 -6.14
N ALA A 30 -8.12 -3.94 -6.78
CA ALA A 30 -7.30 -4.95 -6.12
C ALA A 30 -6.01 -4.35 -5.57
N HIS A 31 -5.35 -3.49 -6.35
CA HIS A 31 -4.12 -2.83 -5.98
C HIS A 31 -4.35 -1.76 -4.89
N TYR A 32 -5.42 -0.97 -5.00
CA TYR A 32 -5.86 -0.06 -3.93
C TYR A 32 -6.01 -0.79 -2.60
N HIS A 33 -6.73 -1.93 -2.57
CA HIS A 33 -6.89 -2.71 -1.35
C HIS A 33 -5.59 -3.32 -0.83
N TYR A 34 -4.65 -3.64 -1.72
CA TYR A 34 -3.32 -4.09 -1.33
C TYR A 34 -2.54 -2.95 -0.69
N GLU A 35 -2.60 -1.74 -1.26
CA GLU A 35 -1.94 -0.55 -0.74
C GLU A 35 -2.50 -0.10 0.63
N VAL A 36 -3.78 -0.36 0.91
CA VAL A 36 -4.35 -0.15 2.26
C VAL A 36 -3.66 -1.02 3.31
N ILE A 37 -3.30 -2.26 2.96
CA ILE A 37 -2.67 -3.20 3.91
C ILE A 37 -1.15 -3.27 3.75
N ARG A 38 -0.58 -2.61 2.74
CA ARG A 38 0.85 -2.60 2.45
C ARG A 38 1.73 -2.18 3.63
N PRO A 39 1.32 -1.25 4.52
CA PRO A 39 2.11 -0.98 5.73
C PRO A 39 2.48 -2.26 6.48
N ILE A 40 1.52 -3.17 6.66
CA ILE A 40 1.75 -4.44 7.36
C ILE A 40 2.56 -5.41 6.50
N ILE A 41 2.25 -5.49 5.19
CA ILE A 41 2.93 -6.41 4.27
C ILE A 41 4.41 -6.06 4.10
N ALA A 42 4.76 -4.77 4.12
CA ALA A 42 6.13 -4.28 3.99
C ALA A 42 7.08 -4.82 5.07
N LEU A 43 6.54 -5.21 6.24
CA LEU A 43 7.31 -5.89 7.29
C LEU A 43 7.84 -7.27 6.84
N PHE A 44 7.21 -7.87 5.82
CA PHE A 44 7.58 -9.14 5.20
C PHE A 44 8.28 -8.90 3.87
N GLY A 45 9.41 -8.17 3.88
CA GLY A 45 10.03 -7.63 2.67
C GLY A 45 10.31 -8.64 1.54
N ALA A 46 10.54 -9.92 1.83
CA ALA A 46 10.66 -10.93 0.77
C ALA A 46 9.32 -11.20 0.06
N THR A 47 8.23 -11.26 0.81
CA THR A 47 6.87 -11.42 0.28
C THR A 47 6.42 -10.15 -0.45
N GLU A 48 6.67 -8.98 0.11
CA GLU A 48 6.32 -7.70 -0.52
C GLU A 48 6.96 -7.57 -1.92
N ARG A 49 8.26 -7.87 -2.04
CA ARG A 49 8.97 -7.87 -3.33
C ARG A 49 8.41 -8.85 -4.37
N LEU A 50 7.89 -9.99 -3.93
CA LEU A 50 7.28 -10.96 -4.85
C LEU A 50 5.90 -10.50 -5.33
N LEU A 51 5.18 -9.75 -4.49
CA LEU A 51 3.81 -9.31 -4.75
C LEU A 51 3.75 -7.97 -5.50
N ASN A 52 4.70 -7.05 -5.30
CA ASN A 52 4.52 -5.66 -5.74
C ASN A 52 5.81 -4.97 -6.24
N ASN A 53 6.84 -5.72 -6.66
CA ASN A 53 8.00 -5.09 -7.29
C ASN A 53 7.64 -4.58 -8.69
N ARG A 54 8.07 -3.36 -8.99
CA ARG A 54 8.01 -2.78 -10.32
C ARG A 54 9.03 -3.42 -11.25
N ALA A 55 8.81 -3.27 -12.56
CA ALA A 55 9.74 -3.75 -13.57
C ALA A 55 11.15 -3.15 -13.41
N ASP A 56 11.26 -1.88 -13.03
CA ASP A 56 12.55 -1.17 -12.87
C ASP A 56 13.44 -1.70 -11.74
N PHE A 57 12.90 -2.54 -10.84
CA PHE A 57 13.69 -3.29 -9.88
C PHE A 57 14.62 -4.34 -10.54
N PHE A 58 14.26 -4.80 -11.74
CA PHE A 58 15.00 -5.85 -12.47
C PHE A 58 15.84 -5.24 -13.60
N LEU A 59 17.06 -5.75 -13.79
CA LEU A 59 17.93 -5.32 -14.90
C LEU A 59 17.28 -5.54 -16.28
N GLU A 60 16.60 -6.67 -16.45
CA GLU A 60 15.88 -7.04 -17.69
C GLU A 60 14.46 -6.45 -17.75
N ARG A 61 14.07 -5.70 -16.72
CA ARG A 61 12.77 -5.05 -16.56
C ARG A 61 11.60 -6.01 -16.79
N GLU A 62 10.66 -5.67 -17.67
CA GLU A 62 9.48 -6.46 -17.99
C GLU A 62 9.83 -7.85 -18.59
N ASN A 63 11.04 -8.02 -19.13
CA ASN A 63 11.51 -9.31 -19.67
C ASN A 63 12.13 -10.22 -18.61
N SER A 64 12.31 -9.73 -17.38
CA SER A 64 12.88 -10.52 -16.29
C SER A 64 11.99 -11.73 -15.98
N PRO A 65 12.54 -12.97 -15.93
CA PRO A 65 11.77 -14.15 -15.53
C PRO A 65 11.32 -14.11 -14.07
N ARG A 66 11.83 -13.13 -13.30
CA ARG A 66 11.45 -12.88 -11.90
C ARG A 66 10.41 -11.77 -11.75
N PHE A 67 10.01 -11.10 -12.83
CA PHE A 67 8.97 -10.09 -12.77
C PHE A 67 7.63 -10.79 -12.52
N SER A 68 6.98 -10.45 -11.42
CA SER A 68 5.74 -11.07 -10.96
C SER A 68 4.91 -10.10 -10.15
N GLY A 69 3.71 -10.53 -9.73
CA GLY A 69 2.88 -9.77 -8.81
C GLY A 69 2.01 -8.72 -9.50
N PHE A 70 1.61 -7.69 -8.76
CA PHE A 70 0.69 -6.64 -9.22
C PHE A 70 1.20 -5.97 -10.49
N HIS A 71 2.44 -5.47 -10.50
CA HIS A 71 2.96 -4.74 -11.67
C HIS A 71 3.14 -5.61 -12.92
N LEU A 72 3.30 -6.94 -12.80
CA LEU A 72 3.22 -7.83 -13.97
C LEU A 72 1.79 -7.87 -14.54
N VAL A 73 0.79 -8.02 -13.66
CA VAL A 73 -0.62 -8.01 -14.06
C VAL A 73 -0.99 -6.65 -14.66
N GLU A 74 -0.48 -5.55 -14.09
CA GLU A 74 -0.62 -4.19 -14.61
C GLU A 74 -0.10 -4.09 -16.05
N TYR A 75 1.15 -4.52 -16.28
CA TYR A 75 1.77 -4.50 -17.59
C TYR A 75 0.98 -5.31 -18.61
N GLN A 76 0.54 -6.51 -18.24
CA GLN A 76 -0.23 -7.39 -19.11
C GLN A 76 -1.60 -6.79 -19.47
N LEU A 77 -2.31 -6.17 -18.52
CA LEU A 77 -3.63 -5.59 -18.77
C LEU A 77 -3.58 -4.24 -19.48
N PHE A 78 -2.66 -3.34 -19.11
CA PHE A 78 -2.68 -1.95 -19.56
C PHE A 78 -1.74 -1.66 -20.72
N LYS A 79 -0.66 -2.44 -20.85
CA LYS A 79 0.33 -2.23 -21.91
C LYS A 79 0.25 -3.27 -23.02
N LEU A 80 0.05 -4.54 -22.66
CA LEU A 80 -0.04 -5.63 -23.64
C LEU A 80 -1.48 -5.94 -24.06
N GLU A 81 -2.46 -5.60 -23.23
CA GLU A 81 -3.86 -6.03 -23.38
C GLU A 81 -4.00 -7.56 -23.52
N ASP A 82 -3.09 -8.32 -22.89
CA ASP A 82 -3.05 -9.77 -22.93
C ASP A 82 -3.92 -10.36 -21.81
N MET A 83 -5.15 -10.70 -22.17
CA MET A 83 -6.15 -11.23 -21.25
C MET A 83 -5.82 -12.65 -20.75
N GLN A 84 -5.12 -13.46 -21.55
CA GLN A 84 -4.75 -14.81 -21.14
C GLN A 84 -3.64 -14.75 -20.09
N SER A 85 -2.55 -14.04 -20.40
CA SER A 85 -1.42 -13.91 -19.49
C SER A 85 -1.82 -13.20 -18.20
N SER A 86 -2.66 -12.16 -18.28
CA SER A 86 -3.14 -11.46 -17.07
C SER A 86 -3.98 -12.36 -16.16
N ALA A 87 -4.85 -13.22 -16.71
CA ALA A 87 -5.61 -14.18 -15.93
C ALA A 87 -4.71 -15.19 -15.20
N GLU A 88 -3.68 -15.71 -15.87
CA GLU A 88 -2.72 -16.65 -15.29
C GLU A 88 -1.87 -16.01 -14.18
N SER A 89 -1.33 -14.81 -14.43
CA SER A 89 -0.58 -14.03 -13.44
C SER A 89 -1.44 -13.63 -12.24
N ALA A 90 -2.69 -13.20 -12.47
CA ALA A 90 -3.61 -12.85 -11.39
C ALA A 90 -3.97 -14.06 -10.51
N LYS A 91 -4.08 -15.28 -11.07
CA LYS A 91 -4.23 -16.53 -10.29
C LYS A 91 -3.00 -16.81 -9.44
N ALA A 92 -1.79 -16.58 -9.95
CA ALA A 92 -0.56 -16.73 -9.18
C ALA A 92 -0.48 -15.71 -8.03
N LEU A 93 -0.79 -14.44 -8.33
CA LEU A 93 -0.85 -13.37 -7.34
C LEU A 93 -1.89 -13.65 -6.25
N LEU A 94 -3.10 -14.09 -6.61
CA LEU A 94 -4.15 -14.46 -5.66
C LEU A 94 -3.69 -15.54 -4.69
N ARG A 95 -2.98 -16.58 -5.18
CA ARG A 95 -2.40 -17.60 -4.30
C ARG A 95 -1.40 -17.02 -3.31
N GLY A 96 -0.54 -16.09 -3.75
CA GLY A 96 0.40 -15.38 -2.88
C GLY A 96 -0.30 -14.55 -1.81
N ILE A 97 -1.36 -13.82 -2.17
CA ILE A 97 -2.18 -13.06 -1.23
C ILE A 97 -2.87 -13.97 -0.21
N SER A 98 -3.45 -15.09 -0.66
CA SER A 98 -4.10 -16.06 0.24
C SER A 98 -3.12 -16.74 1.19
N ASP A 99 -1.89 -17.01 0.76
CA ASP A 99 -0.83 -17.55 1.64
C ASP A 99 -0.41 -16.52 2.70
N LEU A 100 -0.13 -15.30 2.27
CA LEU A 100 0.20 -14.20 3.18
C LEU A 100 -0.92 -13.95 4.20
N LYS A 101 -2.19 -14.10 3.80
CA LYS A 101 -3.33 -13.96 4.71
C LYS A 101 -3.32 -14.98 5.84
N LYS A 102 -2.98 -16.23 5.54
CA LYS A 102 -2.85 -17.28 6.56
C LYS A 102 -1.68 -17.00 7.48
N ARG A 103 -0.57 -16.52 6.93
CA ARG A 103 0.64 -16.19 7.71
C ARG A 103 0.39 -15.03 8.68
N LEU A 104 -0.24 -13.96 8.19
CA LEU A 104 -0.61 -12.81 9.01
C LEU A 104 -1.63 -13.14 10.12
N ALA A 105 -2.47 -14.16 9.94
CA ALA A 105 -3.46 -14.55 10.94
C ALA A 105 -2.85 -15.12 12.24
N ILE A 106 -1.57 -15.51 12.22
CA ILE A 106 -0.86 -16.10 13.36
C ILE A 106 0.39 -15.30 13.75
N GLU A 107 0.64 -14.16 13.11
CA GLU A 107 1.84 -13.36 13.38
C GLU A 107 1.57 -12.36 14.50
N ASP A 108 2.47 -12.34 15.49
CA ASP A 108 2.53 -11.27 16.48
C ASP A 108 3.42 -10.13 15.98
N ILE A 109 2.81 -8.98 15.68
CA ILE A 109 3.55 -7.81 15.18
C ILE A 109 3.82 -6.83 16.34
N PRO A 110 5.10 -6.54 16.66
CA PRO A 110 5.41 -5.57 17.70
C PRO A 110 4.85 -4.17 17.39
N ILE A 111 4.32 -3.48 18.39
CA ILE A 111 3.84 -2.08 18.26
C ILE A 111 4.91 -1.17 17.64
N ALA A 112 6.17 -1.37 18.01
CA ALA A 112 7.32 -0.68 17.45
C ALA A 112 7.42 -0.77 15.91
N LYS A 113 7.12 -1.95 15.37
CA LYS A 113 7.13 -2.21 13.93
C LYS A 113 5.90 -1.62 13.25
N LEU A 114 4.73 -1.66 13.90
CA LEU A 114 3.52 -1.01 13.40
C LEU A 114 3.70 0.50 13.26
N VAL A 115 4.26 1.17 14.29
CA VAL A 115 4.49 2.63 14.25
C VAL A 115 5.50 3.00 13.17
N GLN A 116 6.59 2.25 13.02
CA GLN A 116 7.54 2.47 11.91
C GLN A 116 6.86 2.33 10.56
N SER A 117 6.13 1.24 10.37
CA SER A 117 5.41 0.91 9.15
C SER A 117 4.39 1.98 8.76
N ALA A 118 3.69 2.57 9.74
CA ALA A 118 2.80 3.70 9.50
C ALA A 118 3.55 4.92 8.95
N GLY A 119 4.75 5.21 9.48
CA GLY A 119 5.63 6.27 8.98
C GLY A 119 6.17 5.97 7.58
N ASP A 120 6.73 4.77 7.36
CA ASP A 120 7.27 4.32 6.08
C ASP A 120 6.21 4.40 4.97
N SER A 121 4.96 4.08 5.31
CA SER A 121 3.84 4.20 4.39
C SER A 121 3.56 5.64 3.96
N LEU A 122 3.82 6.64 4.81
CA LEU A 122 3.67 8.05 4.44
C LEU A 122 4.84 8.51 3.57
N GLU A 123 6.04 8.03 3.85
CA GLU A 123 7.23 8.27 3.03
C GLU A 123 7.05 7.72 1.61
N LEU A 124 6.49 6.51 1.46
CA LEU A 124 6.17 5.93 0.15
C LEU A 124 5.23 6.80 -0.68
N ILE A 125 4.29 7.51 -0.05
CA ILE A 125 3.42 8.45 -0.77
C ILE A 125 4.26 9.60 -1.35
N LEU A 126 5.21 10.12 -0.58
CA LEU A 126 6.08 11.22 -0.98
C LEU A 126 7.07 10.83 -2.07
N THR A 127 7.69 9.65 -1.96
CA THR A 127 8.77 9.23 -2.87
C THR A 127 8.27 8.62 -4.15
N ASP A 128 7.17 7.85 -4.09
CA ASP A 128 6.75 7.01 -5.20
C ASP A 128 5.42 7.50 -5.79
N LYS A 129 4.39 7.63 -4.95
CA LYS A 129 3.02 7.90 -5.42
C LYS A 129 2.86 9.32 -5.96
N LEU A 130 3.37 10.34 -5.27
CA LEU A 130 3.36 11.73 -5.76
C LEU A 130 4.38 11.99 -6.87
N ALA A 131 5.35 11.08 -7.06
CA ALA A 131 6.25 11.10 -8.21
C ALA A 131 5.63 10.42 -9.46
N GLY A 132 4.54 9.67 -9.30
CA GLY A 132 3.85 8.97 -10.39
C GLY A 132 4.66 7.82 -10.98
N ILE A 133 5.53 7.22 -10.18
CA ILE A 133 6.43 6.14 -10.63
C ILE A 133 5.93 4.75 -10.28
N GLU A 134 4.88 4.64 -9.46
CA GLU A 134 4.38 3.33 -9.02
C GLU A 134 3.65 2.63 -10.15
N ASN A 135 2.58 3.25 -10.65
CA ASN A 135 1.69 2.64 -11.64
C ASN A 135 1.98 3.20 -13.03
N GLN A 136 3.08 2.73 -13.62
CA GLN A 136 3.60 3.23 -14.90
C GLN A 136 2.61 3.03 -16.06
N TYR A 137 1.68 2.08 -15.96
CA TYR A 137 0.72 1.76 -17.01
C TYR A 137 -0.72 2.12 -16.61
N ALA A 138 -1.16 1.79 -15.38
CA ALA A 138 -2.52 1.98 -14.91
C ALA A 138 -2.84 3.41 -14.46
N LYS A 139 -1.82 4.23 -14.15
CA LYS A 139 -1.94 5.63 -13.71
C LYS A 139 -2.83 5.81 -12.48
N SER A 140 -2.79 4.85 -11.55
CA SER A 140 -3.60 4.81 -10.32
C SER A 140 -2.88 5.32 -9.07
N ASP A 141 -1.70 5.94 -9.19
CA ASP A 141 -0.84 6.37 -8.09
C ASP A 141 -1.55 7.25 -7.05
N LEU A 142 -2.51 8.08 -7.47
CA LEU A 142 -3.26 8.93 -6.55
C LEU A 142 -4.17 8.10 -5.62
N GLY A 143 -4.80 7.04 -6.15
CA GLY A 143 -5.60 6.12 -5.36
C GLY A 143 -4.75 5.31 -4.40
N ASP A 144 -3.61 4.81 -4.85
CA ASP A 144 -2.62 4.15 -4.01
C ASP A 144 -2.11 5.05 -2.88
N GLY A 145 -1.86 6.32 -3.18
CA GLY A 145 -1.44 7.31 -2.18
C GLY A 145 -2.49 7.50 -1.08
N TYR A 146 -3.77 7.56 -1.47
CA TYR A 146 -4.87 7.59 -0.50
C TYR A 146 -4.97 6.28 0.30
N ALA A 147 -4.80 5.14 -0.37
CA ALA A 147 -4.81 3.83 0.27
C ALA A 147 -3.71 3.69 1.33
N ASN A 148 -2.48 4.11 1.03
CA ASN A 148 -1.36 4.13 1.98
C ASN A 148 -1.64 5.05 3.17
N LEU A 149 -2.17 6.26 2.92
CA LEU A 149 -2.59 7.18 3.98
C LEU A 149 -3.62 6.53 4.91
N TYR A 150 -4.61 5.84 4.31
CA TYR A 150 -5.65 5.15 5.05
C TYR A 150 -5.11 3.95 5.85
N GLY A 151 -4.21 3.15 5.26
CA GLY A 151 -3.53 2.06 5.95
C GLY A 151 -2.72 2.54 7.16
N SER A 152 -1.95 3.61 6.98
CA SER A 152 -1.20 4.27 8.06
C SER A 152 -2.14 4.75 9.17
N ARG A 153 -3.26 5.38 8.81
CA ARG A 153 -4.29 5.80 9.78
C ARG A 153 -4.86 4.64 10.58
N LEU A 154 -5.20 3.52 9.95
CA LEU A 154 -5.76 2.34 10.63
C LEU A 154 -4.81 1.80 11.71
N ILE A 155 -3.50 1.85 11.48
CA ILE A 155 -2.50 1.52 12.50
C ILE A 155 -2.60 2.48 13.68
N ILE A 156 -2.62 3.80 13.41
CA ILE A 156 -2.71 4.82 14.47
C ILE A 156 -4.01 4.68 15.28
N GLU A 157 -5.15 4.44 14.62
CA GLU A 157 -6.43 4.23 15.29
C GLU A 157 -6.42 2.96 16.16
N SER A 158 -5.79 1.87 15.68
CA SER A 158 -5.64 0.63 16.44
C SER A 158 -4.77 0.81 17.69
N LEU A 159 -3.82 1.75 17.66
CA LEU A 159 -2.94 2.09 18.78
C LEU A 159 -3.48 3.22 19.67
N SER A 160 -4.69 3.71 19.43
CA SER A 160 -5.25 4.90 20.10
C SER A 160 -5.19 4.85 21.62
N ASN A 161 -5.41 3.68 22.25
CA ASN A 161 -5.34 3.52 23.71
C ASN A 161 -3.92 3.68 24.29
N HIS A 162 -2.89 3.61 23.45
CA HIS A 162 -1.49 3.78 23.84
C HIS A 162 -0.98 5.20 23.56
N ILE A 163 -1.66 5.96 22.70
CA ILE A 163 -1.25 7.32 22.31
C ILE A 163 -1.95 8.32 23.25
N PRO A 164 -1.24 9.31 23.82
CA PRO A 164 -1.90 10.31 24.65
C PRO A 164 -2.92 11.11 23.84
N LEU A 165 -4.02 11.50 24.51
CA LEU A 165 -5.25 11.93 23.84
C LEU A 165 -5.06 13.13 22.92
N GLN A 166 -4.23 14.10 23.31
CA GLN A 166 -4.01 15.32 22.54
C GLN A 166 -3.26 15.02 21.24
N GLU A 167 -2.23 14.19 21.31
CA GLU A 167 -1.43 13.73 20.19
C GLU A 167 -2.29 12.92 19.23
N TYR A 168 -3.10 12.00 19.74
CA TYR A 168 -4.03 11.22 18.92
C TYR A 168 -5.05 12.11 18.19
N GLN A 169 -5.64 13.09 18.88
CA GLN A 169 -6.57 14.03 18.26
C GLN A 169 -5.89 14.90 17.18
N SER A 170 -4.65 15.33 17.42
CA SER A 170 -3.85 16.08 16.44
C SER A 170 -3.59 15.26 15.18
N LEU A 171 -3.11 14.01 15.34
CA LEU A 171 -2.88 13.08 14.23
C LEU A 171 -4.17 12.84 13.44
N ARG A 172 -5.28 12.54 14.11
CA ARG A 172 -6.57 12.31 13.45
C ARG A 172 -7.00 13.50 12.61
N LYS A 173 -6.85 14.73 13.13
CA LYS A 173 -7.15 15.95 12.38
C LYS A 173 -6.26 16.10 11.14
N GLN A 174 -4.98 15.74 11.24
CA GLN A 174 -4.05 15.80 10.12
C GLN A 174 -4.41 14.75 9.05
N TYR A 175 -4.71 13.51 9.43
CA TYR A 175 -5.23 12.48 8.52
C TYR A 175 -6.52 12.93 7.84
N ASP A 176 -7.48 13.51 8.58
CA ASP A 176 -8.74 14.02 8.02
C ASP A 176 -8.50 15.15 7.01
N THR A 177 -7.52 16.02 7.28
CA THR A 177 -7.16 17.13 6.40
C THR A 177 -6.57 16.63 5.08
N ILE A 178 -5.62 15.70 5.14
CA ILE A 178 -4.99 15.12 3.94
C ILE A 178 -6.01 14.27 3.16
N SER A 179 -6.82 13.47 3.86
CA SER A 179 -7.88 12.66 3.23
C SER A 179 -8.81 13.51 2.37
N LYS A 180 -9.22 14.68 2.87
CA LYS A 180 -10.06 15.62 2.11
C LYS A 180 -9.38 16.15 0.84
N LEU A 181 -8.05 16.20 0.79
CA LEU A 181 -7.34 16.60 -0.43
C LEU A 181 -7.39 15.50 -1.49
N PHE A 182 -7.14 14.25 -1.11
CA PHE A 182 -7.24 13.10 -2.03
C PHE A 182 -8.67 12.89 -2.53
N LEU A 183 -9.66 12.93 -1.63
CA LEU A 183 -11.06 12.61 -1.95
C LEU A 183 -11.69 13.58 -2.99
N LYS A 184 -11.09 14.75 -3.24
CA LYS A 184 -11.51 15.64 -4.34
C LYS A 184 -11.39 15.00 -5.72
N TYR A 185 -10.51 14.01 -5.86
CA TYR A 185 -10.20 13.34 -7.11
C TYR A 185 -10.74 11.91 -7.15
N GLN A 186 -11.56 11.52 -6.18
CA GLN A 186 -12.22 10.22 -6.19
C GLN A 186 -13.30 10.21 -7.29
N ARG A 187 -13.26 9.19 -8.15
CA ARG A 187 -14.27 8.95 -9.20
C ARG A 187 -15.37 8.02 -8.70
N ASP A 188 -14.97 6.98 -8.00
CA ASP A 188 -15.84 5.96 -7.40
C ASP A 188 -15.14 5.39 -6.15
N GLU A 189 -15.81 4.53 -5.40
CA GLU A 189 -15.19 3.77 -4.31
C GLU A 189 -13.92 3.08 -4.82
N GLU A 190 -12.78 3.31 -4.14
CA GLU A 190 -11.45 2.78 -4.49
C GLU A 190 -10.84 3.25 -5.82
N LEU A 191 -11.53 4.10 -6.60
CA LEU A 191 -11.08 4.58 -7.90
C LEU A 191 -10.86 6.09 -7.91
N PHE A 192 -9.66 6.50 -8.30
CA PHE A 192 -9.23 7.90 -8.33
C PHE A 192 -8.91 8.34 -9.76
N GLN A 193 -8.89 9.66 -9.97
CA GLN A 193 -8.33 10.26 -11.18
C GLN A 193 -6.81 10.03 -11.24
N PRO A 194 -6.20 10.05 -12.44
CA PRO A 194 -4.75 10.02 -12.57
C PRO A 194 -4.05 11.20 -11.88
N LEU A 195 -2.79 11.00 -11.46
CA LEU A 195 -2.00 11.99 -10.73
C LEU A 195 -1.79 13.31 -11.49
N ASP A 196 -1.77 13.27 -12.83
CA ASP A 196 -1.59 14.46 -13.68
C ASP A 196 -2.81 15.41 -13.68
N THR A 197 -3.93 14.99 -13.10
CA THR A 197 -5.09 15.86 -12.85
C THR A 197 -4.88 16.85 -11.71
N LEU A 198 -3.87 16.62 -10.85
CA LEU A 198 -3.47 17.57 -9.82
C LEU A 198 -2.55 18.64 -10.42
N SER A 199 -2.82 19.90 -10.09
CA SER A 199 -1.86 20.98 -10.36
C SER A 199 -0.61 20.85 -9.50
N ASP A 200 0.51 21.45 -9.93
CA ASP A 200 1.76 21.44 -9.17
C ASP A 200 1.61 22.07 -7.78
N SER A 201 0.74 23.07 -7.65
CA SER A 201 0.40 23.69 -6.36
C SER A 201 -0.30 22.69 -5.43
N GLU A 202 -1.25 21.92 -5.95
CA GLU A 202 -1.97 20.90 -5.16
C GLU A 202 -1.04 19.74 -4.76
N LYS A 203 -0.14 19.31 -5.65
CA LYS A 203 0.91 18.33 -5.33
C LYS A 203 1.83 18.86 -4.23
N ALA A 204 2.26 20.12 -4.29
CA ALA A 204 3.10 20.73 -3.27
C ALA A 204 2.39 20.83 -1.91
N VAL A 205 1.08 21.15 -1.90
CA VAL A 205 0.28 21.16 -0.66
C VAL A 205 0.16 19.76 -0.07
N LEU A 206 -0.14 18.73 -0.89
CA LEU A 206 -0.17 17.34 -0.43
C LEU A 206 1.19 16.92 0.15
N PHE A 207 2.27 17.19 -0.57
CA PHE A 207 3.63 16.87 -0.14
C PHE A 207 3.95 17.49 1.23
N ALA A 208 3.67 18.78 1.41
CA ALA A 208 3.92 19.47 2.68
C ALA A 208 3.08 18.90 3.83
N GLN A 209 1.78 18.63 3.60
CA GLN A 209 0.89 18.09 4.62
C GLN A 209 1.26 16.66 5.03
N ILE A 210 1.66 15.82 4.07
CA ILE A 210 2.09 14.44 4.32
C ILE A 210 3.45 14.42 5.02
N THR A 211 4.39 15.31 4.64
CA THR A 211 5.68 15.47 5.33
C THR A 211 5.46 15.79 6.81
N GLN A 212 4.61 16.78 7.11
CA GLN A 212 4.27 17.13 8.48
C GLN A 212 3.63 15.97 9.25
N LEU A 213 2.76 15.20 8.60
CA LEU A 213 2.16 14.01 9.22
C LEU A 213 3.21 12.93 9.50
N ALA A 214 4.14 12.67 8.56
CA ALA A 214 5.21 11.71 8.73
C ALA A 214 6.11 12.07 9.92
N GLU A 215 6.45 13.35 10.07
CA GLU A 215 7.17 13.86 11.25
C GLU A 215 6.40 13.60 12.55
N GLN A 216 5.10 13.88 12.58
CA GLN A 216 4.26 13.62 13.77
C GLN A 216 4.20 12.13 14.11
N VAL A 217 4.03 11.25 13.11
CA VAL A 217 4.02 9.79 13.31
C VAL A 217 5.38 9.30 13.79
N ALA A 218 6.49 9.83 13.29
CA ALA A 218 7.83 9.47 13.74
C ALA A 218 8.06 9.79 15.24
N GLN A 219 7.46 10.86 15.75
CA GLN A 219 7.54 11.21 17.18
C GLN A 219 6.82 10.20 18.10
N LEU A 220 5.88 9.40 17.57
CA LEU A 220 5.16 8.42 18.39
C LEU A 220 6.08 7.38 19.01
N ARG A 221 7.22 7.07 18.41
CA ARG A 221 8.20 6.15 19.02
C ARG A 221 8.66 6.62 20.39
N ASN A 222 8.99 7.92 20.48
CA ASN A 222 9.39 8.53 21.74
C ASN A 222 8.21 8.59 22.72
N VAL A 223 7.03 9.01 22.24
CA VAL A 223 5.80 9.13 23.05
C VAL A 223 5.36 7.79 23.66
N LEU A 224 5.51 6.71 22.91
CA LEU A 224 5.14 5.36 23.32
C LEU A 224 6.26 4.64 24.12
N ASN A 225 7.37 5.32 24.40
CA ASN A 225 8.55 4.77 25.04
C ASN A 225 9.02 3.46 24.36
N ILE A 226 9.01 3.47 23.03
CA ILE A 226 9.45 2.33 22.20
C ILE A 226 10.96 2.43 22.04
N ASP A 227 11.69 1.45 22.59
CA ASP A 227 13.14 1.38 22.45
C ASP A 227 13.59 1.34 20.98
N VAL A 228 14.60 2.15 20.65
CA VAL A 228 15.22 2.22 19.31
C VAL A 228 15.86 0.88 18.91
N TYR A 229 16.31 0.11 19.90
CA TYR A 229 16.87 -1.23 19.74
C TYR A 229 16.00 -2.23 20.51
N TYR A 230 15.08 -2.89 19.81
CA TYR A 230 14.46 -4.11 20.31
C TYR A 230 15.50 -5.24 20.28
N TYR A 231 16.47 -5.22 21.19
CA TYR A 231 17.21 -6.43 21.52
C TYR A 231 16.20 -7.39 22.14
N TYR A 232 16.07 -8.60 21.59
CA TYR A 232 15.51 -9.70 22.35
C TYR A 232 16.27 -9.73 23.68
N LYS A 233 15.61 -9.36 24.78
CA LYS A 233 16.11 -9.75 26.09
C LYS A 233 16.07 -11.27 26.07
N GLU A 234 17.21 -11.89 25.83
CA GLU A 234 17.39 -13.30 26.17
C GLU A 234 16.91 -13.44 27.61
N ALA A 235 15.91 -14.29 27.81
CA ALA A 235 15.46 -14.65 29.12
C ALA A 235 16.61 -15.43 29.79
N TYR A 236 17.56 -14.73 30.40
CA TYR A 236 18.40 -15.30 31.43
C TYR A 236 17.50 -15.53 32.64
N GLY A 237 16.80 -16.66 32.60
CA GLY A 237 16.26 -17.29 33.78
C GLY A 237 17.41 -17.89 34.57
N GLU A 238 17.56 -17.40 35.79
CA GLU A 238 18.39 -17.94 36.85
C GLU A 238 18.31 -19.48 36.91
N LYS A 239 19.49 -20.14 36.95
CA LYS A 239 19.82 -21.23 37.86
C LYS A 239 21.31 -21.24 38.15
#